data_AF-A0A524MAH5-F1
#
_entry.id   AF-A0A524MAH5-F1
#
_cell.length_a   1.000
_cell.length_b   1.000
_cell.length_c   1.000
_cell.angle_alpha   90.00
_cell.angle_beta   90.00
_cell.angle_gamma   90.00
#
_symmetry.space_group_name_H-M   'P 1'
#
loop_
_entity.id
_entity.type
_entity.pdbx_description
1 polymer ?
#
loop_
_entity_poly.entity_id
_entity_poly.type
_entity_poly.pdbx_seq_one_letter_code
_entity_poly.pdbx_strand_id
1 'polypeptide(L)'
;MLSKSPILLVEELLPSECRLVQETSNDGKSLWLSGVFMQAGIKNKNGRIYPVNEISTAVESAKSKITEQNGIIGELDHPQSLQINLDRVSHVITELWMQGNDAYGKAKLLNTPMGHIAQEVLRSGFKLGVSSRGAGNVNEGGDVSGFQFITVDIVAQPSAPNAYPGSIYESIQQAKNGEHIMSLAESVRHDPAAQKYLKREILKCFQDLLAKK
;
A
#
# COMPACT_ATOMS: atom_id res chain seq x y z
N MET A 1 24.88 16.26 23.38
CA MET A 1 23.81 16.25 22.36
C MET A 1 23.04 14.97 22.54
N LEU A 2 21.74 15.04 22.87
CA LEU A 2 20.90 13.84 22.96
C LEU A 2 20.73 13.28 21.54
N SER A 3 21.35 12.14 21.27
CA SER A 3 21.07 11.33 20.09
C SER A 3 19.58 10.94 20.14
N LYS A 4 18.72 11.65 19.40
CA LYS A 4 17.32 11.26 19.25
C LYS A 4 17.31 9.88 18.59
N SER A 5 16.55 8.96 19.17
CA SER A 5 16.33 7.65 18.56
C SER A 5 15.49 7.82 17.30
N PRO A 6 15.80 7.10 16.20
CA PRO A 6 15.02 7.20 14.97
C PRO A 6 13.57 6.78 15.23
N ILE A 7 12.64 7.52 14.65
CA ILE A 7 11.19 7.29 14.76
C ILE A 7 10.68 6.55 13.51
N LEU A 8 9.52 5.91 13.63
CA LEU A 8 8.78 5.39 12.48
C LEU A 8 8.27 6.57 11.63
N LEU A 9 8.57 6.49 10.35
CA LEU A 9 8.15 7.44 9.33
C LEU A 9 7.25 6.71 8.33
N VAL A 10 6.03 7.20 8.16
CA VAL A 10 5.00 6.67 7.26
C VAL A 10 4.47 7.84 6.46
N GLU A 11 4.61 7.81 5.14
CA GLU A 11 4.22 8.93 4.28
C GLU A 11 3.32 8.44 3.15
N GLU A 12 2.11 8.98 3.13
CA GLU A 12 1.09 8.59 2.15
C GLU A 12 1.08 9.53 0.95
N LEU A 13 1.09 8.92 -0.23
CA LEU A 13 0.80 9.57 -1.51
C LEU A 13 -0.56 9.13 -2.01
N LEU A 14 -1.37 10.11 -2.39
CA LEU A 14 -2.71 9.88 -2.92
C LEU A 14 -2.67 9.32 -4.33
N PRO A 15 -3.77 8.68 -4.78
CA PRO A 15 -3.91 8.25 -6.15
C PRO A 15 -3.56 9.31 -7.21
N SER A 16 -3.87 10.58 -6.93
CA SER A 16 -3.54 11.71 -7.81
C SER A 16 -2.06 12.09 -7.81
N GLU A 17 -1.34 11.83 -6.72
CA GLU A 17 0.07 12.19 -6.53
C GLU A 17 0.99 11.07 -7.04
N CYS A 18 0.64 9.82 -6.73
CA CYS A 18 1.41 8.64 -7.13
C CYS A 18 1.30 8.35 -8.63
N ARG A 19 0.21 8.76 -9.31
CA ARG A 19 0.01 8.56 -10.76
C ARG A 19 0.20 7.09 -11.18
N LEU A 20 -0.25 6.17 -10.33
CA LEU A 20 -0.07 4.74 -10.58
C LEU A 20 -0.75 4.32 -11.90
N VAL A 21 0.02 3.65 -12.73
CA VAL A 21 -0.45 2.99 -13.95
C VAL A 21 -0.54 1.49 -13.68
N GLN A 22 -1.68 0.91 -14.05
CA GLN A 22 -1.89 -0.53 -14.03
C GLN A 22 -1.36 -1.12 -15.33
N GLU A 23 -0.39 -2.04 -15.23
CA GLU A 23 0.07 -2.83 -16.36
C GLU A 23 -0.34 -4.29 -16.16
N THR A 24 -0.79 -4.93 -17.24
CA THR A 24 -1.08 -6.37 -17.23
C THR A 24 -0.07 -7.06 -18.12
N SER A 25 0.48 -8.19 -17.68
CA SER A 25 1.36 -9.00 -18.53
C SER A 25 0.63 -9.50 -19.78
N ASN A 26 1.37 -9.81 -20.84
CA ASN A 26 0.80 -10.26 -22.13
C ASN A 26 -0.10 -11.52 -22.00
N ASP A 27 0.13 -12.34 -20.97
CA ASP A 27 -0.67 -13.52 -20.66
C ASP A 27 -1.90 -13.23 -19.77
N GLY A 28 -2.11 -11.98 -19.37
CA GLY A 28 -3.22 -11.55 -18.52
C GLY A 28 -3.07 -11.91 -17.03
N LYS A 29 -1.98 -12.59 -16.63
CA LYS A 29 -1.90 -13.25 -15.31
C LYS A 29 -1.31 -12.39 -14.21
N SER A 30 -0.44 -11.44 -14.55
CA SER A 30 0.24 -10.58 -13.57
C SER A 30 -0.26 -9.16 -13.69
N LEU A 31 -0.62 -8.57 -12.54
CA LEU A 31 -0.95 -7.15 -12.42
C LEU A 31 0.23 -6.41 -11.82
N TRP A 32 0.56 -5.25 -12.39
CA TRP A 32 1.66 -4.41 -11.94
C TRP A 32 1.16 -2.98 -11.69
N LEU A 33 1.83 -2.31 -10.76
CA LEU A 33 1.63 -0.90 -10.44
C LEU A 33 2.95 -0.17 -10.64
N SER A 34 2.93 0.88 -11.46
CA SER A 34 4.09 1.73 -11.74
C SER A 34 3.75 3.20 -11.50
N GLY A 35 4.58 3.94 -10.78
CA GLY A 35 4.35 5.37 -10.54
C GLY A 35 5.27 5.95 -9.47
N VAL A 36 4.89 7.10 -8.91
CA VAL A 36 5.64 7.77 -7.84
C VAL A 36 5.39 7.07 -6.51
N PHE A 37 6.47 6.64 -5.87
CA PHE A 37 6.49 5.90 -4.61
C PHE A 37 6.95 6.78 -3.44
N MET A 38 7.85 7.75 -3.68
CA MET A 38 8.25 8.77 -2.71
C MET A 38 8.47 10.12 -3.41
N GLN A 39 8.23 11.22 -2.71
CA GLN A 39 8.47 12.58 -3.20
C GLN A 39 9.52 13.29 -2.34
N ALA A 40 10.42 14.02 -2.97
CA ALA A 40 11.46 14.79 -2.29
C ALA A 40 11.30 16.31 -2.49
N GLY A 41 11.83 17.07 -1.54
CA GLY A 41 11.92 18.54 -1.61
C GLY A 41 10.59 19.28 -1.41
N ILE A 42 9.51 18.57 -1.08
CA ILE A 42 8.19 19.16 -0.81
C ILE A 42 7.70 18.77 0.58
N LYS A 43 6.89 19.63 1.19
CA LYS A 43 6.26 19.36 2.49
C LYS A 43 5.06 18.44 2.28
N ASN A 44 5.13 17.24 2.87
CA ASN A 44 4.06 16.27 2.78
C ASN A 44 2.95 16.54 3.82
N LYS A 45 1.94 15.67 3.86
CA LYS A 45 0.77 15.80 4.76
C LYS A 45 1.11 15.71 6.25
N ASN A 46 2.18 15.01 6.59
CA ASN A 46 2.69 14.93 7.96
C ASN A 46 3.57 16.14 8.32
N GLY A 47 3.65 17.13 7.44
CA GLY A 47 4.44 18.34 7.63
C GLY A 47 5.94 18.11 7.50
N ARG A 48 6.36 16.99 6.90
CA ARG A 48 7.76 16.61 6.74
C ARG A 48 8.28 16.94 5.35
N ILE A 49 9.55 17.31 5.27
CA ILE A 49 10.27 17.52 4.01
C ILE A 49 11.38 16.49 3.95
N TYR A 50 11.39 15.71 2.88
CA TYR A 50 12.47 14.76 2.60
C TYR A 50 13.45 15.39 1.61
N PRO A 51 14.68 15.73 2.01
CA PRO A 51 15.69 16.20 1.08
C PRO A 51 15.94 15.22 -0.07
N VAL A 52 16.28 15.73 -1.26
CA VAL A 52 16.51 14.90 -2.46
C VAL A 52 17.61 13.86 -2.23
N ASN A 53 18.66 14.21 -1.47
CA ASN A 53 19.74 13.30 -1.14
C ASN A 53 19.29 12.16 -0.21
N GLU A 54 18.34 12.40 0.70
CA GLU A 54 17.77 11.36 1.58
C GLU A 54 16.97 10.35 0.77
N ILE A 55 16.09 10.83 -0.13
CA ILE A 55 15.33 9.94 -1.03
C ILE A 55 16.26 9.21 -2.01
N SER A 56 17.26 9.88 -2.57
CA SER A 56 18.22 9.23 -3.47
C SER A 56 19.01 8.12 -2.77
N THR A 57 19.45 8.35 -1.54
CA THR A 57 20.15 7.34 -0.73
C THR A 57 19.23 6.15 -0.40
N ALA A 58 17.97 6.42 -0.05
CA ALA A 58 16.96 5.39 0.15
C ALA A 58 16.72 4.56 -1.12
N VAL A 59 16.66 5.20 -2.29
CA VAL A 59 16.51 4.51 -3.58
C VAL A 59 17.69 3.61 -3.88
N GLU A 60 18.92 4.06 -3.69
CA GLU A 60 20.11 3.22 -3.92
C GLU A 60 20.17 2.04 -2.94
N SER A 61 19.83 2.26 -1.66
CA SER A 61 19.71 1.16 -0.69
C SER A 61 18.64 0.15 -1.09
N ALA A 62 17.49 0.63 -1.56
CA ALA A 62 16.40 -0.21 -2.02
C ALA A 62 16.79 -1.03 -3.26
N LYS A 63 17.49 -0.44 -4.24
CA LYS A 63 18.00 -1.16 -5.43
C LYS A 63 18.92 -2.32 -5.05
N SER A 64 19.85 -2.10 -4.10
CA SER A 64 20.71 -3.18 -3.60
C SER A 64 19.89 -4.31 -2.98
N LYS A 65 18.94 -3.98 -2.09
CA LYS A 65 18.04 -4.97 -1.46
C LYS A 65 17.19 -5.73 -2.49
N ILE A 66 16.64 -5.04 -3.48
CA ILE A 66 15.86 -5.65 -4.58
C ILE A 66 16.73 -6.66 -5.32
N THR A 67 17.98 -6.31 -5.62
CA THR A 67 18.92 -7.20 -6.31
C THR A 67 19.28 -8.43 -5.48
N GLU A 68 19.54 -8.24 -4.19
CA GLU A 68 19.93 -9.30 -3.26
C GLU A 68 18.77 -10.26 -2.92
N GLN A 69 17.55 -9.74 -2.77
CA GLN A 69 16.39 -10.46 -2.23
C GLN A 69 15.32 -10.76 -3.29
N ASN A 70 15.58 -10.43 -4.54
CA ASN A 70 14.62 -10.52 -5.65
C ASN A 70 13.34 -9.71 -5.40
N GLY A 71 13.51 -8.52 -4.82
CA GLY A 71 12.44 -7.55 -4.56
C GLY A 71 12.30 -7.18 -3.09
N ILE A 72 11.48 -6.16 -2.83
CA ILE A 72 11.08 -5.72 -1.49
C ILE A 72 9.58 -5.97 -1.33
N ILE A 73 9.21 -6.64 -0.25
CA ILE A 73 7.81 -6.99 -0.01
C ILE A 73 7.06 -5.80 0.60
N GLY A 74 5.87 -5.52 0.07
CA GLY A 74 4.95 -4.51 0.61
C GLY A 74 3.62 -5.13 1.07
N GLU A 75 2.97 -4.44 2.00
CA GLU A 75 1.72 -4.85 2.61
C GLU A 75 0.52 -4.15 1.95
N LEU A 76 -0.69 -4.65 2.22
CA LEU A 76 -1.93 -3.92 1.97
C LEU A 76 -2.36 -3.20 3.26
N ASP A 77 -2.79 -1.95 3.10
CA ASP A 77 -3.16 -1.02 4.17
C ASP A 77 -1.95 -0.61 5.04
N HIS A 78 -2.12 0.20 6.09
CA HIS A 78 -1.02 0.81 6.85
C HIS A 78 -0.70 0.09 8.19
N PRO A 79 0.39 -0.68 8.32
CA PRO A 79 0.85 -1.19 9.60
C PRO A 79 1.58 -0.07 10.37
N GLN A 80 1.31 0.07 11.66
CA GLN A 80 2.04 0.98 12.55
C GLN A 80 3.34 0.33 13.08
N SER A 81 4.05 -0.40 12.23
CA SER A 81 5.28 -1.13 12.59
C SER A 81 6.29 -1.10 11.45
N LEU A 82 7.58 -1.13 11.82
CA LEU A 82 8.70 -1.33 10.89
C LEU A 82 8.82 -2.78 10.40
N GLN A 83 8.24 -3.74 11.13
CA GLN A 83 8.27 -5.14 10.75
C GLN A 83 7.17 -5.45 9.72
N ILE A 84 7.52 -6.22 8.70
CA ILE A 84 6.57 -6.71 7.70
C ILE A 84 5.78 -7.88 8.27
N ASN A 85 4.45 -7.82 8.20
CA ASN A 85 3.62 -8.98 8.50
C ASN A 85 3.36 -9.78 7.21
N LEU A 86 3.84 -11.03 7.17
CA LEU A 86 3.69 -11.92 6.00
C LEU A 86 2.22 -12.18 5.64
N ASP A 87 1.30 -12.16 6.61
CA ASP A 87 -0.14 -12.35 6.37
C ASP A 87 -0.76 -11.18 5.61
N ARG A 88 -0.12 -10.01 5.64
CA ARG A 88 -0.60 -8.77 5.01
C ARG A 88 0.05 -8.47 3.66
N VAL A 89 1.01 -9.29 3.26
CA VAL A 89 1.79 -9.10 2.03
C VAL A 89 0.88 -9.10 0.81
N SER A 90 1.00 -8.06 -0.02
CA SER A 90 0.14 -7.88 -1.20
C SER A 90 0.93 -7.79 -2.50
N HIS A 91 2.19 -7.32 -2.45
CA HIS A 91 2.98 -7.06 -3.63
C HIS A 91 4.47 -7.15 -3.36
N VAL A 92 5.25 -7.18 -4.44
CA VAL A 92 6.71 -7.10 -4.43
C VAL A 92 7.12 -5.93 -5.30
N ILE A 93 7.87 -5.00 -4.72
CA ILE A 93 8.56 -3.91 -5.42
C ILE A 93 9.75 -4.52 -6.15
N THR A 94 9.78 -4.38 -7.46
CA THR A 94 10.81 -4.95 -8.34
C THR A 94 11.77 -3.91 -8.87
N GLU A 95 11.36 -2.64 -8.92
CA GLU A 95 12.19 -1.54 -9.39
C GLU A 95 11.91 -0.29 -8.57
N LEU A 96 12.95 0.48 -8.32
CA LEU A 96 12.87 1.80 -7.72
C LEU A 96 13.98 2.68 -8.31
N TRP A 97 13.66 3.87 -8.77
CA TRP A 97 14.61 4.78 -9.40
C TRP A 97 14.23 6.25 -9.17
N MET A 98 15.22 7.13 -9.26
CA MET A 98 14.97 8.57 -9.25
C MET A 98 14.57 9.05 -10.64
N GLN A 99 13.54 9.89 -10.71
CA GLN A 99 13.19 10.63 -11.92
C GLN A 99 12.87 12.08 -11.52
N GLY A 100 13.81 12.98 -11.82
CA GLY A 100 13.79 14.31 -11.22
C GLY A 100 13.99 14.22 -9.71
N ASN A 101 13.10 14.88 -8.96
CA ASN A 101 13.14 14.85 -7.49
C ASN A 101 12.36 13.69 -6.87
N ASP A 102 11.53 13.00 -7.65
CA ASP A 102 10.65 11.95 -7.14
C ASP A 102 11.30 10.57 -7.34
N ALA A 103 11.02 9.65 -6.41
CA ALA A 103 11.33 8.24 -6.58
C ALA A 103 10.14 7.54 -7.23
N TYR A 104 10.36 6.98 -8.41
CA TYR A 104 9.42 6.12 -9.10
C TYR A 104 9.70 4.66 -8.75
N GLY A 105 8.66 3.85 -8.73
CA GLY A 105 8.75 2.43 -8.48
C GLY A 105 7.83 1.61 -9.36
N LYS A 106 8.16 0.33 -9.46
CA LYS A 106 7.35 -0.70 -10.09
C LYS A 106 7.16 -1.85 -9.12
N ALA A 107 5.90 -2.27 -8.95
CA ALA A 107 5.51 -3.34 -8.07
C ALA A 107 4.64 -4.37 -8.78
N LYS A 108 4.91 -5.65 -8.54
CA LYS A 108 4.08 -6.78 -8.97
C LYS A 108 3.09 -7.13 -7.87
N LEU A 109 1.79 -7.14 -8.17
CA LEU A 109 0.81 -7.69 -7.24
C LEU A 109 0.93 -9.21 -7.18
N LEU A 110 0.88 -9.73 -5.95
CA LEU A 110 0.94 -11.16 -5.68
C LEU A 110 -0.44 -11.80 -5.66
N ASN A 111 -0.47 -13.12 -5.76
CA ASN A 111 -1.67 -13.93 -5.56
C ASN A 111 -1.78 -14.41 -4.09
N THR A 112 -1.41 -13.53 -3.16
CA THR A 112 -1.71 -13.69 -1.74
C THR A 112 -3.15 -13.25 -1.47
N PRO A 113 -3.75 -13.56 -0.30
CA PRO A 113 -5.06 -13.04 0.06
C PRO A 113 -5.17 -11.52 -0.08
N MET A 114 -4.18 -10.77 0.44
CA MET A 114 -4.16 -9.31 0.32
C MET A 114 -3.85 -8.83 -1.10
N GLY A 115 -3.00 -9.54 -1.84
CA GLY A 115 -2.71 -9.22 -3.23
C GLY A 115 -3.93 -9.40 -4.13
N HIS A 116 -4.76 -10.42 -3.90
CA HIS A 116 -6.04 -10.59 -4.58
C HIS A 116 -7.04 -9.47 -4.27
N ILE A 117 -7.11 -9.00 -3.02
CA ILE A 117 -7.92 -7.84 -2.66
C ILE A 117 -7.46 -6.61 -3.44
N ALA A 118 -6.16 -6.30 -3.41
CA ALA A 118 -5.60 -5.16 -4.15
C ALA A 118 -5.89 -5.24 -5.66
N GLN A 119 -5.70 -6.43 -6.26
CA GLN A 119 -6.01 -6.67 -7.66
C GLN A 119 -7.50 -6.42 -7.97
N GLU A 120 -8.41 -6.90 -7.13
CA GLU A 120 -9.85 -6.76 -7.37
C GLU A 120 -10.33 -5.32 -7.20
N VAL A 121 -9.78 -4.58 -6.23
CA VAL A 121 -10.05 -3.15 -6.03
C VAL A 121 -9.65 -2.37 -7.29
N LEU A 122 -8.48 -2.64 -7.86
CA LEU A 122 -8.03 -2.02 -9.12
C LEU A 122 -8.91 -2.40 -10.30
N ARG A 123 -9.24 -3.69 -10.46
CA ARG A 123 -10.14 -4.17 -11.54
C ARG A 123 -11.53 -3.55 -11.46
N SER A 124 -11.99 -3.21 -10.25
CA SER A 124 -13.26 -2.52 -10.01
C SER A 124 -13.22 -1.02 -10.33
N GLY A 125 -12.07 -0.50 -10.78
CA GLY A 125 -11.91 0.91 -11.19
C GLY A 125 -11.57 1.86 -10.04
N PHE A 126 -11.36 1.35 -8.83
CA PHE A 126 -10.88 2.17 -7.73
C PHE A 126 -9.40 2.48 -7.91
N LYS A 127 -9.01 3.70 -7.51
CA LYS A 127 -7.62 4.11 -7.52
C LYS A 127 -7.02 3.91 -6.14
N LEU A 128 -5.81 3.36 -6.10
CA LEU A 128 -5.04 3.13 -4.88
C LEU A 128 -3.94 4.17 -4.73
N GLY A 129 -3.62 4.50 -3.48
CA GLY A 129 -2.44 5.28 -3.11
C GLY A 129 -1.30 4.36 -2.69
N VAL A 130 -0.21 4.98 -2.29
CA VAL A 130 0.94 4.27 -1.72
C VAL A 130 1.39 4.93 -0.43
N SER A 131 2.00 4.16 0.45
CA SER A 131 2.53 4.64 1.72
C SER A 131 3.96 4.16 1.90
N SER A 132 4.94 5.08 1.84
CA SER A 132 6.34 4.72 2.12
C SER A 132 6.56 4.58 3.61
N ARG A 133 7.23 3.51 4.04
CA ARG A 133 7.63 3.27 5.43
C ARG A 133 9.12 3.25 5.59
N GLY A 134 9.59 3.86 6.67
CA GLY A 134 10.99 3.84 7.06
C GLY A 134 11.22 4.29 8.49
N ALA A 135 12.49 4.37 8.87
CA ALA A 135 12.91 4.95 10.13
C ALA A 135 13.81 6.16 9.88
N GLY A 136 13.77 7.18 10.73
CA GLY A 136 14.64 8.34 10.57
C GLY A 136 14.43 9.39 11.65
N ASN A 137 15.04 10.56 11.46
CA ASN A 137 14.92 11.69 12.38
C ASN A 137 14.19 12.84 11.69
N VAL A 138 13.46 13.62 12.48
CA VAL A 138 12.78 14.84 12.01
C VAL A 138 13.22 15.99 12.90
N ASN A 139 13.70 17.07 12.30
CA ASN A 139 14.06 18.29 13.02
C ASN A 139 12.81 19.14 13.34
N GLU A 140 12.98 20.26 14.05
CA GLU A 140 11.87 21.16 14.41
C GLU A 140 11.23 21.84 13.18
N GLY A 141 11.97 21.99 12.08
CA GLY A 141 11.50 22.53 10.81
C GLY A 141 10.72 21.53 9.95
N GLY A 142 10.73 20.24 10.32
CA GLY A 142 10.12 19.15 9.55
C GLY A 142 11.06 18.46 8.56
N ASP A 143 12.33 18.87 8.45
CA ASP A 143 13.29 18.18 7.58
C ASP A 143 13.67 16.83 8.16
N VAL A 144 13.64 15.83 7.28
CA VAL A 144 14.02 14.46 7.59
C VAL A 144 15.52 14.27 7.38
N SER A 145 16.17 13.54 8.28
CA SER A 145 17.56 13.10 8.11
C SER A 145 17.79 11.66 8.56
N GLY A 146 18.73 10.99 7.90
CA GLY A 146 19.06 9.59 8.16
C GLY A 146 17.91 8.65 7.86
N PHE A 147 17.21 8.88 6.75
CA PHE A 147 16.05 8.09 6.34
C PHE A 147 16.49 6.69 5.89
N GLN A 148 16.01 5.69 6.62
CA GLN A 148 16.18 4.27 6.33
C GLN A 148 14.87 3.72 5.78
N PHE A 149 14.81 3.62 4.45
CA PHE A 149 13.66 3.05 3.75
C PHE A 149 13.50 1.55 4.03
N ILE A 150 12.26 1.15 4.32
CA ILE A 150 11.85 -0.24 4.57
C ILE A 150 11.03 -0.76 3.40
N THR A 151 9.91 -0.13 3.07
CA THR A 151 9.02 -0.59 2.00
C THR A 151 8.06 0.51 1.54
N VAL A 152 7.25 0.20 0.53
CA VAL A 152 6.05 0.94 0.14
C VAL A 152 4.86 0.00 0.28
N ASP A 153 3.80 0.44 0.95
CA ASP A 153 2.55 -0.28 1.04
C ASP A 153 1.51 0.27 0.07
N ILE A 154 0.56 -0.57 -0.31
CA ILE A 154 -0.61 -0.15 -1.05
C ILE A 154 -1.66 0.28 -0.05
N VAL A 155 -2.17 1.50 -0.17
CA VAL A 155 -3.22 2.03 0.72
C VAL A 155 -4.47 2.38 -0.07
N ALA A 156 -5.63 1.99 0.45
CA ALA A 156 -6.90 2.51 0.00
C ALA A 156 -7.13 3.83 0.76
N GLN A 157 -6.92 4.97 0.10
CA GLN A 157 -7.24 6.23 0.78
C GLN A 157 -8.74 6.27 1.08
N PRO A 158 -9.16 6.70 2.28
CA PRO A 158 -10.56 7.00 2.51
C PRO A 158 -10.99 8.17 1.63
N SER A 159 -12.08 7.97 0.91
CA SER A 159 -12.83 9.04 0.27
C SER A 159 -13.29 10.04 1.35
N ALA A 160 -12.55 11.13 1.51
CA ALA A 160 -12.77 12.31 2.37
C ALA A 160 -12.06 12.30 3.75
N PRO A 161 -11.47 13.44 4.19
CA PRO A 161 -10.79 13.61 5.49
C PRO A 161 -11.62 13.26 6.74
N ASN A 162 -12.94 13.16 6.61
CA ASN A 162 -13.87 12.84 7.69
C ASN A 162 -14.50 11.44 7.58
N ALA A 163 -14.14 10.65 6.57
CA ALA A 163 -14.56 9.27 6.48
C ALA A 163 -13.33 8.43 6.81
N TYR A 164 -13.10 8.14 8.08
CA TYR A 164 -12.40 6.90 8.42
C TYR A 164 -13.51 5.83 8.44
N PRO A 165 -13.76 5.06 7.36
CA PRO A 165 -14.26 3.72 7.59
C PRO A 165 -13.08 2.98 8.19
N GLY A 166 -13.21 2.60 9.46
CA GLY A 166 -12.25 1.77 10.16
C GLY A 166 -11.80 0.63 9.28
N SER A 167 -10.56 0.20 9.49
CA SER A 167 -9.87 -0.89 8.79
C SER A 167 -10.87 -1.87 8.18
N ILE A 168 -10.70 -2.30 6.92
CA ILE A 168 -11.63 -3.20 6.23
C ILE A 168 -12.13 -4.34 7.15
N TYR A 169 -11.26 -4.79 8.06
CA TYR A 169 -11.56 -5.65 9.21
C TYR A 169 -12.67 -5.15 10.17
N GLU A 170 -12.55 -3.96 10.75
CA GLU A 170 -13.57 -3.34 11.61
C GLU A 170 -14.87 -3.08 10.85
N SER A 171 -14.79 -2.64 9.59
CA SER A 171 -15.98 -2.43 8.75
C SER A 171 -16.70 -3.76 8.46
N ILE A 172 -15.97 -4.86 8.27
CA ILE A 172 -16.54 -6.20 8.14
C ILE A 172 -17.13 -6.64 9.49
N GLN A 173 -16.41 -6.48 10.60
CA GLN A 173 -16.84 -6.91 11.93
C GLN A 173 -18.06 -6.12 12.46
N GLN A 174 -18.20 -4.85 12.09
CA GLN A 174 -19.34 -3.99 12.43
C GLN A 174 -20.53 -4.14 11.46
N ALA A 175 -20.34 -4.75 10.29
CA ALA A 175 -21.46 -5.10 9.42
C ALA A 175 -22.35 -6.12 10.14
N LYS A 176 -23.68 -6.03 9.97
CA LYS A 176 -24.65 -6.90 10.66
C LYS A 176 -24.39 -8.42 10.50
N ASN A 177 -23.57 -8.82 9.52
CA ASN A 177 -23.19 -10.20 9.23
C ASN A 177 -21.66 -10.44 9.27
N GLY A 178 -20.89 -9.59 9.96
CA GLY A 178 -19.43 -9.60 9.97
C GLY A 178 -18.79 -10.91 10.40
N GLU A 179 -19.30 -11.50 11.48
CA GLU A 179 -18.85 -12.81 11.95
C GLU A 179 -19.12 -13.91 10.92
N HIS A 180 -20.26 -13.84 10.22
CA HIS A 180 -20.58 -14.78 9.16
C HIS A 180 -19.67 -14.62 7.93
N ILE A 181 -19.30 -13.40 7.55
CA ILE A 181 -18.38 -13.16 6.41
C ILE A 181 -17.01 -13.73 6.73
N MET A 182 -16.54 -13.57 7.96
CA MET A 182 -15.22 -14.06 8.39
C MET A 182 -15.20 -15.58 8.52
N SER A 183 -16.26 -16.19 9.08
CA SER A 183 -16.43 -17.64 9.11
C SER A 183 -16.65 -18.24 7.71
N LEU A 184 -17.28 -17.48 6.79
CA LEU A 184 -17.43 -17.88 5.39
C LEU A 184 -16.08 -17.82 4.69
N ALA A 185 -15.29 -16.76 4.86
CA ALA A 185 -13.95 -16.65 4.27
C ALA A 185 -13.02 -17.81 4.69
N GLU A 186 -13.09 -18.24 5.95
CA GLU A 186 -12.36 -19.42 6.44
C GLU A 186 -12.85 -20.74 5.84
N SER A 187 -14.17 -20.92 5.72
CA SER A 187 -14.78 -22.14 5.16
C SER A 187 -14.70 -22.23 3.62
N VAL A 188 -14.66 -21.09 2.94
CA VAL A 188 -14.54 -20.95 1.47
C VAL A 188 -13.16 -21.34 0.94
N ARG A 189 -12.15 -21.46 1.82
CA ARG A 189 -10.77 -21.79 1.43
C ARG A 189 -10.65 -23.11 0.66
N HIS A 190 -11.59 -24.02 0.83
CA HIS A 190 -11.57 -25.36 0.22
C HIS A 190 -12.83 -25.74 -0.58
N ASP A 191 -13.80 -24.82 -0.75
CA ASP A 191 -15.05 -25.10 -1.48
C ASP A 191 -15.28 -24.12 -2.66
N PRO A 192 -15.16 -24.59 -3.91
CA PRO A 192 -15.37 -23.77 -5.11
C PRO A 192 -16.78 -23.18 -5.27
N ALA A 193 -17.81 -23.86 -4.77
CA ALA A 193 -19.19 -23.36 -4.79
C ALA A 193 -19.37 -22.21 -3.80
N ALA A 194 -18.74 -22.32 -2.62
CA ALA A 194 -18.72 -21.28 -1.61
C ALA A 194 -17.93 -20.05 -2.10
N GLN A 195 -16.82 -20.23 -2.84
CA GLN A 195 -16.06 -19.14 -3.47
C GLN A 195 -16.93 -18.35 -4.46
N LYS A 196 -17.70 -19.06 -5.28
CA LYS A 196 -18.62 -18.44 -6.26
C LYS A 196 -19.73 -17.67 -5.56
N TYR A 197 -20.24 -18.18 -4.45
CA TYR A 197 -21.27 -17.52 -3.64
C TYR A 197 -20.71 -16.24 -2.98
N LEU A 198 -19.55 -16.33 -2.33
CA LEU A 198 -18.89 -15.18 -1.69
C LEU A 198 -18.62 -14.06 -2.70
N LYS A 199 -18.07 -14.40 -3.88
CA LYS A 199 -17.86 -13.43 -4.96
C LYS A 199 -19.15 -12.72 -5.36
N ARG A 200 -20.27 -13.46 -5.47
CA ARG A 200 -21.57 -12.89 -5.85
C ARG A 200 -22.10 -11.91 -4.79
N GLU A 201 -22.00 -12.25 -3.52
CA GLU A 201 -22.51 -11.41 -2.44
C GLU A 201 -21.64 -10.16 -2.21
N ILE A 202 -20.32 -10.28 -2.38
CA ILE A 202 -19.41 -9.12 -2.40
C ILE A 202 -19.79 -8.15 -3.53
N LEU A 203 -20.04 -8.65 -4.75
CA LEU A 203 -20.44 -7.82 -5.90
C LEU A 203 -21.78 -7.11 -5.67
N LYS A 204 -22.75 -7.77 -5.05
CA LYS A 204 -24.03 -7.14 -4.68
C LYS A 204 -23.84 -6.04 -3.64
N CYS A 205 -23.01 -6.28 -2.63
CA CYS A 205 -22.70 -5.26 -1.61
C CYS A 205 -22.11 -3.99 -2.24
N PHE A 206 -21.18 -4.16 -3.19
CA PHE A 206 -20.62 -3.02 -3.93
C PHE A 206 -21.66 -2.28 -4.78
N GLN A 207 -22.57 -3.02 -5.44
CA GLN A 207 -23.66 -2.41 -6.22
C GLN A 207 -24.61 -1.61 -5.33
N ASP A 208 -24.97 -2.13 -4.17
CA ASP A 208 -25.85 -1.47 -3.21
C ASP A 208 -25.21 -0.22 -2.59
N LEU A 209 -23.89 -0.25 -2.35
CA LEU A 209 -23.13 0.91 -1.88
C LEU A 209 -23.03 2.01 -2.95
N LEU A 210 -22.89 1.64 -4.22
CA LEU A 210 -22.83 2.58 -5.34
C LEU A 210 -24.22 3.14 -5.71
N ALA A 211 -25.29 2.40 -5.42
CA ALA A 211 -26.66 2.82 -5.69
C ALA A 211 -27.24 3.81 -4.66
N LYS A 212 -26.58 4.02 -3.51
CA LYS A 212 -26.99 4.98 -2.47
C LYS A 212 -26.37 6.38 -2.66
N LYS A 213 -26.49 6.93 -3.87
CA LYS A 213 -26.28 8.37 -4.13
C LYS A 213 -27.61 9.06 -4.33
#